data_AF-A0A523Z2R8-F1
#
_entry.id   AF-A0A523Z2R8-F1
#
_cell.length_a   1.000
_cell.length_b   1.000
_cell.length_c   1.000
_cell.angle_alpha   90.00
_cell.angle_beta   90.00
_cell.angle_gamma   90.00
#
_symmetry.space_group_name_H-M   'P 1'
#
loop_
_entity.id
_entity.type
_entity.pdbx_description
1 polymer ?
#
loop_
_entity_poly.entity_id
_entity_poly.type
_entity_poly.pdbx_seq_one_letter_code
_entity_poly.pdbx_strand_id
1 'polypeptide(L)'
;MTIIFCLLVILNAQMRFQGEVLISIQVWGEVRSPGIYQVPTTTNLVEAISFAGGPTSRSDLGRVKLVKAIKGKKMMFYDVNAYINGEKRNPPILDSGDLVYIPQSFTSRVVDFVRFAGIVAAITFTIYRITAE
;
A
#
# COMPACT_ATOMS: atom_id res chain seq x y z
N MET A 1 17.99 16.11 -26.07
CA MET A 1 17.66 16.89 -24.85
C MET A 1 16.95 16.06 -23.79
N THR A 2 15.96 15.25 -24.15
CA THR A 2 15.17 14.42 -23.21
C THR A 2 15.94 13.29 -22.53
N ILE A 3 16.86 12.62 -23.24
CA ILE A 3 17.66 11.50 -22.70
C ILE A 3 18.64 11.99 -21.62
N ILE A 4 19.28 13.15 -21.83
CA ILE A 4 20.24 13.74 -20.89
C ILE A 4 19.52 14.18 -19.59
N PHE A 5 18.30 14.72 -19.70
CA PHE A 5 17.51 15.10 -18.54
C PHE A 5 17.08 13.88 -17.71
N CYS A 6 16.67 12.80 -18.38
CA CYS A 6 16.35 11.53 -17.73
C CYS A 6 17.56 10.92 -17.02
N LEU A 7 18.72 10.90 -17.70
CA LEU A 7 19.98 10.40 -17.14
C LEU A 7 20.43 11.21 -15.92
N LEU A 8 20.28 12.54 -15.95
CA LEU A 8 20.61 13.43 -14.84
C LEU A 8 19.69 13.20 -13.63
N VAL A 9 18.39 12.99 -13.85
CA VAL A 9 17.42 12.68 -12.78
C VAL A 9 17.73 11.32 -12.16
N ILE A 10 18.07 10.31 -12.98
CA ILE A 10 18.46 8.98 -12.50
C ILE A 10 19.77 9.07 -11.71
N LEU A 11 20.80 9.78 -12.20
CA LEU A 11 22.05 9.98 -11.47
C LEU A 11 21.84 10.71 -10.15
N ASN A 12 21.05 11.78 -10.10
CA ASN A 12 20.75 12.49 -8.85
C ASN A 12 19.96 11.62 -7.85
N ALA A 13 19.07 10.75 -8.33
CA ALA A 13 18.36 9.79 -7.49
C ALA A 13 19.31 8.74 -6.90
N GLN A 14 20.29 8.26 -7.66
CA GLN A 14 21.32 7.31 -7.16
C GLN A 14 22.30 7.97 -6.19
N MET A 15 22.66 9.25 -6.39
CA MET A 15 23.59 10.00 -5.55
C MET A 15 23.05 10.29 -4.13
N ARG A 16 21.72 10.28 -3.94
CA ARG A 16 21.12 10.44 -2.59
C ARG A 16 21.44 9.28 -1.64
N PHE A 17 21.66 8.06 -2.16
CA PHE A 17 21.83 6.87 -1.33
C PHE A 17 23.26 6.60 -0.86
N GLN A 18 24.27 7.32 -1.36
CA GLN A 18 25.69 6.99 -1.10
C GLN A 18 26.20 7.34 0.31
N GLY A 19 25.37 7.91 1.19
CA GLY A 19 25.73 8.22 2.58
C GLY A 19 24.64 7.95 3.61
N GLU A 20 23.54 7.30 3.23
CA GLU A 20 22.43 7.05 4.14
C GLU A 20 22.53 5.66 4.78
N VAL A 21 22.36 5.60 6.10
CA VAL A 21 22.25 4.33 6.81
C VAL A 21 20.98 3.64 6.33
N LEU A 22 21.12 2.43 5.79
CA LEU A 22 19.99 1.62 5.34
C LEU A 22 19.46 0.78 6.50
N ILE A 23 18.15 0.77 6.64
CA ILE A 23 17.40 -0.06 7.56
C ILE A 23 16.57 -1.08 6.80
N SER A 24 16.40 -2.26 7.40
CA SER A 24 15.52 -3.28 6.86
C SER A 24 14.12 -3.12 7.45
N ILE A 25 13.13 -2.96 6.59
CA ILE A 25 11.71 -2.90 6.97
C ILE A 25 10.95 -4.04 6.30
N GLN A 26 9.83 -4.45 6.90
CA GLN A 26 8.93 -5.44 6.35
C GLN A 26 7.61 -4.80 5.95
N VAL A 27 7.18 -4.99 4.72
CA VAL A 27 5.89 -4.48 4.21
C VAL A 27 5.01 -5.65 3.79
N TRP A 28 3.83 -5.76 4.42
CA TRP A 28 2.90 -6.87 4.26
C TRP A 28 1.48 -6.36 4.01
N GLY A 29 0.65 -7.20 3.39
CA GLY A 29 -0.77 -6.93 3.15
C GLY A 29 -1.07 -6.44 1.73
N GLU A 30 -2.06 -5.57 1.60
CA GLU A 30 -2.59 -5.10 0.31
C GLU A 30 -1.72 -3.99 -0.32
N VAL A 31 -0.51 -4.38 -0.72
CA VAL A 31 0.42 -3.58 -1.53
C VAL A 31 0.78 -4.31 -2.81
N ARG A 32 1.29 -3.60 -3.81
CA ARG A 32 1.62 -4.23 -5.10
C ARG A 32 2.70 -5.30 -5.00
N SER A 33 3.71 -5.05 -4.19
CA SER A 33 4.80 -5.98 -3.92
C SER A 33 5.03 -6.05 -2.41
N PRO A 34 4.55 -7.09 -1.72
CA PRO A 34 4.87 -7.31 -0.32
C PRO A 34 6.25 -7.96 -0.18
N GLY A 35 7.00 -7.59 0.85
CA GLY A 35 8.35 -8.11 1.04
C GLY A 35 9.19 -7.33 2.05
N ILE A 36 10.49 -7.67 2.07
CA ILE A 36 11.50 -6.99 2.88
C ILE A 36 12.16 -5.94 2.00
N TYR A 37 12.25 -4.70 2.49
CA TYR A 37 12.87 -3.58 1.79
C TYR A 37 14.02 -3.00 2.60
N GLN A 38 15.09 -2.62 1.90
CA GLN A 38 16.17 -1.82 2.47
C GLN A 38 15.94 -0.37 2.09
N VAL A 39 15.67 0.46 3.09
CA VAL A 39 15.31 1.88 2.89
C VAL A 39 16.16 2.76 3.81
N PRO A 40 16.36 4.04 3.49
CA PRO A 40 17.08 4.97 4.36
C PRO A 40 16.44 5.10 5.76
N THR A 41 17.22 5.39 6.79
CA THR A 41 16.73 5.69 8.16
C THR A 41 15.75 6.87 8.22
N THR A 42 15.73 7.72 7.20
CA THR A 42 14.84 8.89 7.07
C THR A 42 13.48 8.54 6.47
N THR A 43 13.27 7.27 6.09
CA THR A 43 12.08 6.83 5.35
C THR A 43 10.83 6.90 6.22
N ASN A 44 9.81 7.57 5.69
CA ASN A 44 8.51 7.66 6.29
C ASN A 44 7.60 6.48 5.91
N LEU A 45 6.52 6.28 6.67
CA LEU A 45 5.51 5.24 6.38
C LEU A 45 4.98 5.28 4.93
N VAL A 46 4.74 6.48 4.38
CA VAL A 46 4.19 6.68 3.03
C VAL A 46 5.22 6.32 1.97
N GLU A 47 6.48 6.68 2.20
CA GLU A 47 7.59 6.34 1.32
C GLU A 47 7.84 4.84 1.31
N ALA A 48 7.75 4.17 2.46
CA ALA A 48 7.83 2.72 2.54
C ALA A 48 6.74 2.00 1.74
N ILE A 49 5.49 2.49 1.78
CA ILE A 49 4.41 1.98 0.93
C ILE A 49 4.74 2.23 -0.55
N SER A 50 5.38 3.35 -0.86
CA SER A 50 5.80 3.69 -2.23
C SER A 50 6.93 2.76 -2.72
N PHE A 51 7.89 2.39 -1.86
CA PHE A 51 8.92 1.38 -2.15
C PHE A 51 8.30 0.01 -2.44
N ALA A 52 7.19 -0.34 -1.79
CA ALA A 52 6.41 -1.55 -2.08
C ALA A 52 5.59 -1.48 -3.39
N GLY A 53 5.75 -0.43 -4.19
CA GLY A 53 5.03 -0.20 -5.45
C GLY A 53 3.67 0.50 -5.28
N GLY A 54 3.36 0.95 -4.07
CA GLY A 54 2.12 1.63 -3.72
C GLY A 54 1.00 0.69 -3.24
N PRO A 55 -0.10 1.29 -2.74
CA PRO A 55 -1.28 0.54 -2.30
C PRO A 55 -2.01 -0.13 -3.46
N THR A 56 -2.69 -1.26 -3.20
CA THR A 56 -3.64 -1.84 -4.15
C THR A 56 -4.98 -1.10 -4.09
N SER A 57 -5.82 -1.28 -5.12
CA SER A 57 -7.20 -0.73 -5.14
C SER A 57 -8.11 -1.28 -4.04
N ARG A 58 -7.69 -2.36 -3.38
CA ARG A 58 -8.41 -3.02 -2.28
C ARG A 58 -7.85 -2.68 -0.92
N SER A 59 -6.77 -1.91 -0.84
CA SER A 59 -6.14 -1.54 0.42
C SER A 59 -7.03 -0.61 1.24
N ASP A 60 -6.94 -0.72 2.58
CA ASP A 60 -7.53 0.23 3.51
C ASP A 60 -6.41 1.07 4.15
N LEU A 61 -6.15 2.22 3.53
CA LEU A 61 -5.14 3.18 3.98
C LEU A 61 -5.54 3.93 5.27
N GLY A 62 -6.80 3.85 5.71
CA GLY A 62 -7.26 4.51 6.94
C GLY A 62 -6.80 3.79 8.21
N ARG A 63 -6.41 2.52 8.10
CA ARG A 63 -6.06 1.65 9.23
C ARG A 63 -4.75 0.92 9.03
N VAL A 64 -3.75 1.58 8.47
CA VAL A 64 -2.41 1.00 8.31
C VAL A 64 -1.82 0.70 9.68
N LYS A 65 -1.38 -0.53 9.87
CA LYS A 65 -0.83 -1.03 11.13
C LYS A 65 0.69 -0.97 11.06
N LEU A 66 1.30 -0.24 11.99
CA LEU A 66 2.74 -0.20 12.19
C LEU A 66 3.09 -0.95 13.47
N VAL A 67 3.98 -1.93 13.37
CA VAL A 67 4.53 -2.66 14.52
C VAL A 67 5.99 -2.29 14.67
N LYS A 68 6.32 -1.54 15.72
CA LYS A 68 7.69 -1.11 16.03
C LYS A 68 8.49 -2.26 16.64
N ALA A 69 9.62 -2.64 16.05
CA ALA A 69 10.46 -3.71 16.60
C ALA A 69 11.17 -3.31 17.91
N ILE A 70 11.68 -2.08 17.97
CA ILE A 70 12.62 -1.64 19.01
C ILE A 70 11.90 -1.25 20.32
N LYS A 71 10.64 -0.81 20.27
CA LYS A 71 9.87 -0.33 21.44
C LYS A 71 8.96 -1.39 22.08
N GLY A 72 9.45 -2.62 22.23
CA GLY A 72 8.68 -3.70 22.88
C GLY A 72 7.43 -4.14 22.12
N LYS A 73 7.48 -4.16 20.76
CA LYS A 73 6.35 -4.49 19.88
C LYS A 73 5.11 -3.61 20.12
N LYS A 74 5.30 -2.29 20.11
CA LYS A 74 4.17 -1.35 20.12
C LYS A 74 3.47 -1.39 18.76
N MET A 75 2.19 -1.76 18.78
CA MET A 75 1.30 -1.73 17.64
C MET A 75 0.56 -0.39 17.60
N MET A 76 0.63 0.30 16.45
CA MET A 76 -0.01 1.60 16.25
C MET A 76 -0.76 1.60 14.92
N PHE A 77 -1.89 2.30 14.89
CA PHE A 77 -2.68 2.50 13.68
C PHE A 77 -2.46 3.91 13.16
N TYR A 78 -2.27 4.01 11.85
CA TYR A 78 -2.07 5.27 11.14
C TYR A 78 -3.07 5.36 10.00
N ASP A 79 -3.65 6.55 9.87
CA ASP A 79 -4.46 6.92 8.73
C ASP A 79 -3.55 7.60 7.70
N VAL A 80 -3.25 6.88 6.62
CA VAL A 80 -2.45 7.37 5.51
C VAL A 80 -3.30 8.22 4.55
N ASN A 81 -4.62 8.03 4.50
CA ASN A 81 -5.51 8.86 3.69
C ASN A 81 -5.51 10.31 4.19
N ALA A 82 -5.53 10.51 5.51
CA ALA A 82 -5.43 11.84 6.11
C ALA A 82 -4.19 12.61 5.61
N TYR A 83 -3.05 11.92 5.54
CA TYR A 83 -1.81 12.51 5.02
C TYR A 83 -1.89 12.85 3.52
N ILE A 84 -2.44 11.93 2.70
CA ILE A 84 -2.61 12.15 1.26
C ILE A 84 -3.55 13.32 0.98
N ASN A 85 -4.59 13.48 1.80
CA ASN A 85 -5.58 14.55 1.70
C ASN A 85 -5.09 15.90 2.24
N GLY A 86 -3.84 15.97 2.72
CA GLY A 86 -3.23 17.21 3.22
C GLY A 86 -3.56 17.56 4.67
N GLU A 87 -4.18 16.65 5.43
CA GLU A 87 -4.32 16.83 6.87
C GLU A 87 -2.93 16.63 7.52
N LYS A 88 -2.46 17.65 8.24
CA LYS A 88 -1.09 17.79 8.77
C LYS A 88 -0.75 16.79 9.89
N ARG A 89 -0.78 15.50 9.59
CA ARG A 89 -0.17 14.46 10.43
C ARG A 89 1.06 13.94 9.70
N ASN A 90 2.24 14.39 10.14
CA ASN A 90 3.48 13.87 9.59
C ASN A 90 3.51 12.35 9.80
N PRO A 91 3.76 11.56 8.74
CA PRO A 91 3.86 10.12 8.84
C PRO A 91 5.02 9.77 9.78
N PRO A 92 4.89 8.69 10.57
CA PRO A 92 5.96 8.26 11.43
C PRO A 92 7.17 7.83 10.60
N ILE A 93 8.37 8.19 11.06
CA ILE A 93 9.63 7.66 10.55
C ILE A 93 9.74 6.19 10.98
N LEU A 94 10.22 5.35 10.07
CA LEU A 94 10.43 3.91 10.32
C LEU A 94 11.81 3.64 10.89
N ASP A 95 11.87 2.60 11.72
CA ASP A 95 13.09 2.10 12.34
C ASP A 95 13.42 0.69 11.80
N SER A 96 14.66 0.25 12.00
CA SER A 96 15.09 -1.08 11.58
C SER A 96 14.27 -2.19 12.26
N GLY A 97 13.78 -3.13 11.46
CA GLY A 97 12.93 -4.25 11.89
C GLY A 97 11.44 -3.92 11.96
N ASP A 98 11.01 -2.70 11.64
CA ASP A 98 9.60 -2.34 11.65
C ASP A 98 8.79 -3.16 10.64
N LEU A 99 7.57 -3.55 11.06
CA LEU A 99 6.60 -4.23 10.22
C LEU A 99 5.43 -3.29 9.92
N VAL A 100 5.27 -2.98 8.64
CA VAL A 100 4.15 -2.23 8.08
C VAL A 100 3.15 -3.24 7.51
N TYR A 101 1.95 -3.26 8.05
CA TYR A 101 0.86 -4.12 7.62
C TYR A 101 -0.31 -3.29 7.09
N ILE A 102 -0.66 -3.47 5.83
CA ILE A 102 -1.74 -2.77 5.15
C ILE A 102 -2.95 -3.70 5.06
N PRO A 103 -4.03 -3.45 5.80
CA PRO A 103 -5.22 -4.30 5.72
C PRO A 103 -5.95 -4.14 4.39
N GLN A 104 -6.74 -5.15 4.05
CA GLN A 104 -7.71 -5.07 2.95
C GLN A 104 -9.00 -4.38 3.40
N SER A 105 -9.57 -3.57 2.53
CA SER A 105 -10.88 -2.96 2.70
C SER A 105 -11.96 -4.04 2.73
N PHE A 106 -12.73 -4.09 3.83
CA PHE A 106 -13.85 -5.02 3.98
C PHE A 106 -14.89 -4.87 2.86
N THR A 107 -15.13 -3.64 2.41
CA THR A 107 -16.06 -3.33 1.31
C THR A 107 -15.69 -4.01 0.01
N SER A 108 -14.40 -4.20 -0.28
CA SER A 108 -13.94 -4.88 -1.50
C SER A 108 -14.39 -6.34 -1.54
N ARG A 109 -14.49 -7.01 -0.39
CA ARG A 109 -15.04 -8.38 -0.33
C ARG A 109 -16.53 -8.42 -0.66
N VAL A 110 -17.31 -7.45 -0.19
CA VAL A 110 -18.76 -7.39 -0.44
C VAL A 110 -19.05 -7.11 -1.91
N VAL A 111 -18.28 -6.23 -2.56
CA VAL A 111 -18.44 -5.91 -3.99
C VAL A 111 -18.20 -7.14 -4.88
N ASP A 112 -17.23 -8.00 -4.53
CA ASP A 112 -16.98 -9.23 -5.28
C ASP A 112 -18.19 -10.17 -5.21
N PHE A 113 -18.79 -10.37 -4.02
CA PHE A 113 -20.00 -11.18 -3.85
C PHE A 113 -21.20 -10.65 -4.62
N VAL A 114 -21.42 -9.32 -4.61
CA VAL A 114 -22.53 -8.70 -5.35
C VAL A 114 -22.35 -8.89 -6.86
N ARG A 115 -21.13 -8.78 -7.38
CA ARG A 115 -20.84 -9.04 -8.80
C ARG A 115 -21.16 -10.48 -9.19
N PHE A 116 -20.74 -11.46 -8.38
CA PHE A 116 -21.07 -12.87 -8.63
C PHE A 116 -22.58 -13.13 -8.60
N ALA A 117 -23.27 -12.62 -7.57
CA ALA A 117 -24.72 -12.78 -7.45
C ALA A 117 -25.49 -12.14 -8.61
N GLY A 118 -25.06 -10.96 -9.07
CA GLY A 118 -25.66 -10.27 -10.22
C GLY A 118 -25.54 -11.06 -11.53
N ILE A 119 -24.37 -11.68 -11.79
CA ILE A 119 -24.18 -12.52 -12.98
C ILE A 119 -25.08 -13.76 -12.93
N VAL A 120 -25.14 -14.45 -11.78
CA VAL A 120 -25.98 -15.64 -11.60
C VAL A 120 -27.47 -15.29 -11.75
N ALA A 121 -27.91 -14.16 -11.18
CA ALA A 121 -29.28 -13.69 -11.31
C ALA A 121 -29.64 -13.35 -12.76
N ALA A 122 -28.75 -12.72 -13.51
CA ALA A 122 -28.98 -12.39 -14.93
C ALA A 122 -29.10 -13.63 -15.81
N ILE A 123 -28.24 -14.64 -15.60
CA ILE A 123 -28.31 -15.93 -16.31
C ILE A 123 -29.63 -16.63 -15.98
N THR A 124 -29.96 -16.72 -14.69
CA THR A 124 -31.19 -17.36 -14.22
C THR A 124 -32.43 -16.67 -14.80
N PHE A 125 -32.47 -15.34 -14.76
CA PHE A 125 -33.55 -14.54 -15.32
C PHE A 125 -33.71 -14.75 -16.84
N THR A 126 -32.58 -14.86 -17.56
CA THR A 126 -32.58 -15.11 -19.01
C THR A 126 -33.13 -16.51 -19.33
N ILE A 127 -32.79 -17.53 -18.54
CA ILE A 127 -33.34 -18.88 -18.69
C ILE A 127 -34.86 -18.89 -18.43
N TYR A 128 -35.31 -18.23 -17.37
CA TYR A 128 -36.75 -18.09 -17.08
C TYR A 128 -37.51 -17.39 -18.22
N ARG A 129 -36.92 -16.35 -18.82
CA ARG A 129 -37.50 -15.66 -19.98
C ARG A 129 -37.67 -16.60 -21.19
N ILE A 130 -36.68 -17.44 -21.49
CA ILE A 130 -36.70 -18.36 -22.64
C ILE A 130 -37.70 -19.50 -22.44
N THR A 131 -37.89 -19.98 -21.21
CA THR A 131 -38.84 -21.08 -20.93
C THR A 131 -40.30 -20.62 -20.86
N ALA A 132 -40.55 -19.31 -20.80
CA ALA A 132 -41.89 -18.74 -20.69
C ALA A 132 -42.55 -18.35 -22.04
N GLU A 133 -41.83 -18.51 -23.16
CA GLU A 133 -42.35 -18.41 -24.55
C GLU A 133 -42.72 -19.79 -25.10
#